data_AF-A0A1U7RXK5-F1
#
_entry.id   AF-A0A1U7RXK5-F1
#
_cell.length_a   1.000
_cell.length_b   1.000
_cell.length_c   1.000
_cell.angle_alpha   90.00
_cell.angle_beta   90.00
_cell.angle_gamma   90.00
#
_symmetry.space_group_name_H-M   'P 1'
#
loop_
_entity.id
_entity.type
_entity.pdbx_description
1 polymer ?
#
loop_
_entity_poly.entity_id
_entity_poly.type
_entity_poly.pdbx_seq_one_letter_code
_entity_poly.pdbx_strand_id
1 'polypeptide(L)'
;MCGRWCFRCLWRGISSPSPLFSSCKRFLLSSSWLQQRSRVSRIDSYQSTMKFLLAFDFDYTVIDENSDTWIVKCAPEEKLPIGIKSSYKKGHWTEYMGRVFIYLGDNGVKEAEMKRMMTTIPFTTGMTDLLGFIGMNKELFDCIIISDSNTVFIDWILGVGNFHRVFDEVFTNPATFSDTGYLTVQNFHDHSCVECPKNLCKRKVLEEFVDKQLQQGVNYTQIVYIGDGGNDLCPVKFLKKNDIAMPRQGYTLEKLISQMSQDLSPIECSVLVWSSGIEILSYLKILIKE
;
A
#
# COMPACT_ATOMS: atom_id res chain seq x y z
N MET A 1 -12.36 12.48 61.99
CA MET A 1 -12.86 13.65 61.22
C MET A 1 -13.17 13.15 59.81
N CYS A 2 -14.39 12.62 59.59
CA CYS A 2 -15.51 13.20 58.80
C CYS A 2 -15.12 13.53 57.34
N GLY A 3 -15.76 13.04 56.26
CA GLY A 3 -16.95 12.17 56.05
C GLY A 3 -16.98 11.74 54.55
N ARG A 4 -17.32 10.48 54.23
CA ARG A 4 -18.63 9.98 53.74
C ARG A 4 -19.33 10.83 52.67
N TRP A 5 -19.49 10.26 51.47
CA TRP A 5 -20.76 10.28 50.72
C TRP A 5 -21.02 8.89 50.12
N CYS A 6 -22.20 8.38 50.41
CA CYS A 6 -22.80 7.14 49.94
C CYS A 6 -24.21 7.52 49.55
N PHE A 7 -24.69 7.16 48.35
CA PHE A 7 -26.12 7.00 48.11
C PHE A 7 -26.37 5.89 47.09
N ARG A 8 -27.27 5.01 47.49
CA ARG A 8 -27.80 3.83 46.84
C ARG A 8 -29.33 4.01 46.87
N CYS A 9 -30.04 3.70 45.80
CA CYS A 9 -31.43 3.20 45.76
C CYS A 9 -31.77 2.92 44.27
N LEU A 10 -31.95 1.68 43.80
CA LEU A 10 -33.09 0.76 43.96
C LEU A 10 -34.44 1.36 43.58
N TRP A 11 -35.03 0.89 42.49
CA TRP A 11 -36.46 0.52 42.40
C TRP A 11 -36.66 -0.64 41.41
N ARG A 12 -37.54 -1.57 41.82
CA ARG A 12 -37.89 -2.85 41.19
C ARG A 12 -39.26 -2.76 40.53
N GLY A 13 -39.46 -3.60 39.51
CA GLY A 13 -40.74 -4.27 39.19
C GLY A 13 -41.78 -3.49 38.39
N ILE A 14 -42.74 -4.09 37.67
CA ILE A 14 -43.17 -5.49 37.53
C ILE A 14 -44.25 -5.52 36.39
N SER A 15 -44.26 -6.63 35.63
CA SER A 15 -45.39 -7.32 34.94
C SER A 15 -46.28 -6.68 33.86
N SER A 16 -46.37 -7.42 32.74
CA SER A 16 -47.50 -7.61 31.82
C SER A 16 -48.75 -8.21 32.52
N PRO A 17 -49.98 -8.12 31.95
CA PRO A 17 -50.49 -9.17 31.05
C PRO A 17 -51.54 -8.72 29.98
N SER A 18 -51.75 -9.60 29.00
CA SER A 18 -52.81 -9.72 27.96
C SER A 18 -54.18 -10.15 28.58
N PRO A 19 -55.25 -10.59 27.84
CA PRO A 19 -55.85 -10.32 26.50
C PRO A 19 -57.42 -10.21 26.57
N LEU A 20 -58.15 -10.44 25.43
CA LEU A 20 -59.59 -10.84 25.21
C LEU A 20 -60.47 -9.77 24.49
N PHE A 21 -61.48 -10.01 23.61
CA PHE A 21 -62.23 -11.20 23.12
C PHE A 21 -63.07 -10.82 21.85
N SER A 22 -63.36 -11.81 20.98
CA SER A 22 -64.55 -11.96 20.07
C SER A 22 -64.69 -11.00 18.86
N SER A 23 -65.32 -11.30 17.73
CA SER A 23 -66.34 -12.30 17.34
C SER A 23 -66.36 -12.49 15.81
N CYS A 24 -67.03 -13.55 15.38
CA CYS A 24 -67.18 -14.08 14.02
C CYS A 24 -68.34 -13.42 13.24
N LYS A 25 -68.20 -13.18 11.92
CA LYS A 25 -69.20 -13.49 10.86
C LYS A 25 -68.76 -13.09 9.43
N ARG A 26 -69.13 -13.98 8.50
CA ARG A 26 -68.97 -14.03 7.03
C ARG A 26 -69.21 -12.73 6.26
N PHE A 27 -68.46 -12.53 5.18
CA PHE A 27 -69.00 -12.18 3.86
C PHE A 27 -68.12 -12.81 2.75
N LEU A 28 -68.74 -13.59 1.87
CA LEU A 28 -68.23 -13.97 0.55
C LEU A 28 -68.55 -12.83 -0.42
N LEU A 29 -67.76 -12.72 -1.50
CA LEU A 29 -67.96 -12.06 -2.83
C LEU A 29 -66.63 -11.38 -3.22
N SER A 30 -65.78 -12.04 -4.02
CA SER A 30 -65.77 -12.05 -5.50
C SER A 30 -64.97 -10.90 -6.12
N SER A 31 -64.25 -11.25 -7.19
CA SER A 31 -63.72 -10.42 -8.29
C SER A 31 -62.54 -9.46 -8.04
N SER A 32 -61.39 -9.92 -8.56
CA SER A 32 -60.46 -9.19 -9.43
C SER A 32 -59.95 -7.82 -8.98
N TRP A 33 -58.74 -7.81 -8.41
CA TRP A 33 -57.82 -6.68 -8.53
C TRP A 33 -56.41 -7.22 -8.80
N LEU A 34 -56.09 -7.35 -10.08
CA LEU A 34 -54.72 -7.41 -10.59
C LEU A 34 -54.06 -6.07 -10.28
N GLN A 35 -53.34 -5.98 -9.17
CA GLN A 35 -52.47 -4.85 -8.91
C GLN A 35 -51.11 -5.15 -9.55
N GLN A 36 -50.91 -4.63 -10.76
CA GLN A 36 -49.59 -4.49 -11.37
C GLN A 36 -48.70 -3.69 -10.43
N ARG A 37 -47.91 -4.38 -9.61
CA ARG A 37 -46.69 -3.82 -9.05
C ARG A 37 -45.64 -3.87 -10.15
N SER A 38 -45.45 -2.75 -10.83
CA SER A 38 -44.25 -2.50 -11.62
C SER A 38 -43.05 -2.68 -10.69
N ARG A 39 -42.34 -3.79 -10.86
CA ARG A 39 -41.04 -4.04 -10.24
C ARG A 39 -40.05 -3.18 -11.02
N VAL A 40 -40.00 -1.89 -10.71
CA VAL A 40 -38.86 -1.06 -11.09
C VAL A 40 -37.68 -1.62 -10.31
N SER A 41 -36.94 -2.53 -10.94
CA SER A 41 -35.58 -2.81 -10.54
C SER A 41 -34.86 -1.47 -10.59
N ARG A 42 -34.50 -0.93 -9.42
CA ARG A 42 -33.42 0.04 -9.35
C ARG A 42 -32.19 -0.71 -9.87
N ILE A 43 -31.92 -0.53 -11.16
CA ILE A 43 -30.59 -0.68 -11.69
C ILE A 43 -29.87 0.49 -11.05
N ASP A 44 -29.25 0.28 -9.89
CA ASP A 44 -28.18 1.16 -9.47
C ASP A 44 -27.12 0.99 -10.55
N SER A 45 -27.15 1.90 -11.53
CA SER A 45 -26.09 2.02 -12.51
C SER A 45 -24.86 2.41 -11.70
N TYR A 46 -24.08 1.42 -11.28
CA TYR A 46 -22.73 1.66 -10.78
C TYR A 46 -21.99 2.38 -11.91
N GLN A 47 -21.93 3.69 -11.78
CA GLN A 47 -21.28 4.54 -12.75
C GLN A 47 -19.79 4.30 -12.51
N SER A 48 -19.19 3.46 -13.35
CA SER A 48 -17.78 3.11 -13.27
C SER A 48 -16.94 4.39 -13.24
N THR A 49 -16.18 4.59 -12.17
CA THR A 49 -15.26 5.73 -12.07
C THR A 49 -13.99 5.39 -12.85
N MET A 50 -13.61 6.25 -13.79
CA MET A 50 -12.37 6.09 -14.55
C MET A 50 -11.26 6.88 -13.87
N LYS A 51 -10.15 6.22 -13.52
CA LYS A 51 -8.98 6.83 -12.88
C LYS A 51 -7.68 6.39 -13.56
N PHE A 52 -6.56 6.97 -13.12
CA PHE A 52 -5.22 6.48 -13.39
C PHE A 52 -4.66 5.85 -12.12
N LEU A 53 -3.92 4.74 -12.26
CA LEU A 53 -3.22 4.12 -11.13
C LEU A 53 -1.73 4.43 -11.21
N LEU A 54 -1.18 5.00 -10.15
CA LEU A 54 0.26 5.19 -9.96
C LEU A 54 0.74 4.18 -8.91
N ALA A 55 1.62 3.26 -9.29
CA ALA A 55 2.23 2.29 -8.39
C ALA A 55 3.72 2.57 -8.24
N PHE A 56 4.15 2.93 -7.04
CA PHE A 56 5.53 3.30 -6.74
C PHE A 56 6.26 2.19 -5.97
N ASP A 57 7.49 1.87 -6.36
CA ASP A 57 8.48 1.41 -5.38
C ASP A 57 8.86 2.55 -4.43
N PHE A 58 9.54 2.25 -3.33
CA PHE A 58 9.91 3.21 -2.32
C PHE A 58 11.41 3.53 -2.32
N ASP A 59 12.25 2.55 -2.01
CA ASP A 59 13.70 2.68 -1.97
C ASP A 59 14.25 3.03 -3.36
N TYR A 60 15.20 3.96 -3.43
CA TYR A 60 15.70 4.54 -4.69
C TYR A 60 14.63 5.03 -5.68
N THR A 61 13.37 5.18 -5.26
CA THR A 61 12.25 5.64 -6.08
C THR A 61 11.60 6.86 -5.46
N VAL A 62 10.81 6.70 -4.39
CA VAL A 62 10.24 7.83 -3.61
C VAL A 62 11.34 8.51 -2.81
N ILE A 63 12.22 7.72 -2.17
CA ILE A 63 13.41 8.21 -1.50
C ILE A 63 14.66 7.95 -2.34
N ASP A 64 15.68 8.78 -2.17
CA ASP A 64 16.89 8.70 -3.00
C ASP A 64 17.94 7.71 -2.46
N GLU A 65 17.52 6.82 -1.57
CA GLU A 65 18.39 5.87 -0.86
C GLU A 65 17.67 4.56 -0.60
N ASN A 66 18.42 3.57 -0.12
CA ASN A 66 17.87 2.31 0.39
C ASN A 66 17.70 2.38 1.92
N SER A 67 16.46 2.27 2.39
CA SER A 67 16.09 2.35 3.80
C SER A 67 16.74 1.26 4.66
N ASP A 68 16.88 0.04 4.15
CA ASP A 68 17.48 -1.09 4.85
C ASP A 68 19.01 -0.98 4.98
N THR A 69 19.68 -0.27 4.07
CA THR A 69 21.10 0.06 4.24
C THR A 69 21.29 1.35 5.03
N TRP A 70 20.35 2.29 4.95
CA TRP A 70 20.42 3.56 5.67
C TRP A 70 20.34 3.37 7.19
N ILE A 71 19.48 2.48 7.67
CA ILE A 71 19.33 2.18 9.10
C ILE A 71 20.64 1.66 9.73
N VAL A 72 21.55 1.09 8.95
CA VAL A 72 22.89 0.63 9.41
C VAL A 72 23.72 1.78 9.98
N LYS A 73 23.42 3.04 9.64
CA LYS A 73 24.05 4.21 10.26
C LYS A 73 23.75 4.34 11.76
N CYS A 74 22.74 3.64 12.27
CA CYS A 74 22.52 3.53 13.72
C CYS A 74 23.44 2.50 14.40
N ALA A 75 24.12 1.64 13.64
CA ALA A 75 25.03 0.66 14.21
C ALA A 75 26.25 1.34 14.85
N PRO A 76 26.88 0.71 15.85
CA PRO A 76 28.21 1.12 16.30
C PRO A 76 29.17 1.27 15.12
N GLU A 77 29.88 2.41 15.07
CA GLU A 77 30.79 2.78 13.98
C GLU A 77 30.14 2.78 12.57
N GLU A 78 28.80 2.87 12.50
CA GLU A 78 27.99 2.82 11.28
C GLU A 78 28.24 1.54 10.46
N LYS A 79 28.60 0.43 11.12
CA LYS A 79 29.00 -0.81 10.46
C LYS A 79 28.39 -2.03 11.10
N LEU A 80 27.92 -2.94 10.26
CA LEU A 80 27.56 -4.29 10.71
C LEU A 80 28.81 -5.18 10.88
N PRO A 81 28.84 -6.05 11.90
CA PRO A 81 29.83 -7.12 12.04
C PRO A 81 29.87 -8.04 10.82
N ILE A 82 31.04 -8.61 10.54
CA ILE A 82 31.25 -9.50 9.39
C ILE A 82 30.28 -10.69 9.42
N GLY A 83 30.05 -11.29 10.60
CA GLY A 83 29.15 -12.43 10.73
C GLY A 83 27.69 -12.12 10.39
N ILE A 84 27.23 -10.88 10.62
CA ILE A 84 25.90 -10.46 10.19
C ILE A 84 25.90 -10.22 8.69
N LYS A 85 26.86 -9.43 8.17
CA LYS A 85 26.99 -9.14 6.73
C LYS A 85 27.01 -10.41 5.87
N SER A 86 27.76 -11.43 6.29
CA SER A 86 27.88 -12.69 5.56
C SER A 86 26.69 -13.65 5.74
N SER A 87 25.73 -13.31 6.60
CA SER A 87 24.56 -14.16 6.87
C SER A 87 23.45 -14.04 5.82
N TYR A 88 23.55 -13.11 4.87
CA TYR A 88 22.56 -12.96 3.80
C TYR A 88 22.51 -14.22 2.92
N LYS A 89 21.29 -14.66 2.61
CA LYS A 89 21.03 -15.74 1.65
C LYS A 89 20.15 -15.19 0.55
N LYS A 90 20.46 -15.52 -0.71
CA LYS A 90 19.72 -15.03 -1.88
C LYS A 90 18.21 -15.30 -1.71
N GLY A 91 17.40 -14.26 -1.85
CA GLY A 91 15.94 -14.33 -1.72
C GLY A 91 15.39 -14.27 -0.29
N HIS A 92 16.26 -14.15 0.71
CA HIS A 92 15.92 -14.07 2.14
C HIS A 92 16.44 -12.76 2.76
N TRP A 93 16.12 -11.64 2.11
CA TRP A 93 16.56 -10.31 2.55
C TRP A 93 15.86 -9.88 3.84
N THR A 94 14.55 -10.13 3.96
CA THR A 94 13.76 -9.80 5.17
C THR A 94 14.29 -10.51 6.42
N GLU A 95 14.65 -11.80 6.31
CA GLU A 95 15.23 -12.54 7.44
C GLU A 95 16.65 -12.07 7.78
N TYR A 96 17.40 -11.59 6.78
CA TYR A 96 18.69 -10.92 7.01
C TYR A 96 18.49 -9.60 7.77
N MET A 97 17.53 -8.77 7.37
CA MET A 97 17.21 -7.53 8.06
C MET A 97 16.70 -7.77 9.49
N GLY A 98 15.95 -8.85 9.74
CA GLY A 98 15.61 -9.27 11.09
C GLY A 98 16.83 -9.47 12.00
N ARG A 99 17.92 -10.05 11.47
CA ARG A 99 19.19 -10.19 12.23
C ARG A 99 19.87 -8.84 12.44
N VAL A 100 19.79 -7.94 11.47
CA VAL A 100 20.30 -6.56 11.60
C VAL A 100 19.56 -5.83 12.71
N PHE A 101 18.22 -5.89 12.76
CA PHE A 101 17.44 -5.23 13.80
C PHE A 101 17.68 -5.79 15.19
N ILE A 102 17.86 -7.11 15.32
CA ILE A 102 18.31 -7.73 16.58
C ILE A 102 19.65 -7.13 17.02
N TYR A 103 20.62 -7.07 16.12
CA TYR A 103 21.92 -6.50 16.43
C TYR A 103 21.86 -5.03 16.84
N LEU A 104 21.06 -4.20 16.17
CA LEU A 104 20.87 -2.81 16.58
C LEU A 104 20.27 -2.72 17.99
N GLY A 105 19.24 -3.53 18.28
CA GLY A 105 18.64 -3.61 19.61
C GLY A 105 19.61 -4.06 20.71
N ASP A 106 20.44 -5.07 20.42
CA ASP A 106 21.47 -5.59 21.34
C ASP A 106 22.56 -4.54 21.65
N ASN A 107 22.79 -3.60 20.74
CA ASN A 107 23.71 -2.47 20.93
C ASN A 107 23.01 -1.23 21.52
N GLY A 108 21.76 -1.38 21.98
CA GLY A 108 21.04 -0.34 22.70
C GLY A 108 20.34 0.70 21.82
N VAL A 109 20.36 0.56 20.49
CA VAL A 109 19.66 1.46 19.56
C VAL A 109 18.17 1.38 19.81
N LYS A 110 17.54 2.53 20.13
CA LYS A 110 16.11 2.61 20.45
C LYS A 110 15.29 3.13 19.27
N GLU A 111 13.99 2.88 19.30
CA GLU A 111 13.02 3.37 18.31
C GLU A 111 13.21 4.85 17.97
N ALA A 112 13.34 5.70 18.99
CA ALA A 112 13.50 7.14 18.78
C ALA A 112 14.77 7.50 18.00
N GLU A 113 15.85 6.73 18.17
CA GLU A 113 17.10 6.92 17.42
C GLU A 113 16.98 6.43 15.98
N MET A 114 16.39 5.25 15.78
CA MET A 114 16.06 4.73 14.45
C MET A 114 15.19 5.73 13.69
N LYS A 115 14.12 6.22 14.31
CA LYS A 115 13.22 7.21 13.72
C LYS A 115 13.97 8.47 13.32
N ARG A 116 14.78 9.04 14.20
CA ARG A 116 15.62 10.22 13.86
C ARG A 116 16.47 9.95 12.64
N MET A 117 17.16 8.80 12.57
CA MET A 117 18.00 8.44 11.43
C MET A 117 17.18 8.29 10.15
N MET A 118 16.07 7.54 10.18
CA MET A 118 15.24 7.29 9.00
C MET A 118 14.63 8.59 8.45
N THR A 119 14.26 9.53 9.32
CA THR A 119 13.72 10.83 8.89
C THR A 119 14.74 11.76 8.24
N THR A 120 16.02 11.39 8.19
CA THR A 120 17.07 12.13 7.46
C THR A 120 17.23 11.69 6.01
N ILE A 121 16.56 10.61 5.58
CA ILE A 121 16.63 10.13 4.21
C ILE A 121 16.04 11.20 3.28
N PRO A 122 16.77 11.63 2.24
CA PRO A 122 16.23 12.57 1.27
C PRO A 122 15.18 11.91 0.38
N PHE A 123 14.12 12.65 0.06
CA PHE A 123 13.27 12.31 -1.07
C PHE A 123 14.04 12.45 -2.38
N THR A 124 13.71 11.62 -3.37
CA THR A 124 14.28 11.75 -4.72
C THR A 124 14.03 13.14 -5.28
N THR A 125 14.99 13.70 -6.01
CA THR A 125 14.88 15.05 -6.57
C THR A 125 13.56 15.24 -7.34
N GLY A 126 12.77 16.26 -6.97
CA GLY A 126 11.46 16.56 -7.57
C GLY A 126 10.29 15.69 -7.08
N MET A 127 10.53 14.70 -6.21
CA MET A 127 9.48 13.80 -5.72
C MET A 127 8.46 14.53 -4.84
N THR A 128 8.87 15.51 -4.05
CA THR A 128 7.93 16.28 -3.22
C THR A 128 6.92 17.06 -4.06
N ASP A 129 7.37 17.65 -5.18
CA ASP A 129 6.50 18.38 -6.10
C ASP A 129 5.55 17.43 -6.83
N LEU A 130 6.06 16.27 -7.25
CA LEU A 130 5.26 15.19 -7.84
C LEU A 130 4.16 14.70 -6.88
N LEU A 131 4.50 14.36 -5.63
CA LEU A 131 3.53 13.90 -4.64
C LEU A 131 2.52 15.00 -4.27
N GLY A 132 2.96 16.25 -4.21
CA GLY A 132 2.06 17.41 -4.04
C GLY A 132 1.05 17.53 -5.16
N PHE A 133 1.50 17.41 -6.42
CA PHE A 133 0.62 17.42 -7.59
C PHE A 133 -0.38 16.25 -7.59
N ILE A 134 0.06 15.04 -7.28
CA ILE A 134 -0.82 13.86 -7.16
C ILE A 134 -1.87 14.11 -6.06
N GLY A 135 -1.45 14.64 -4.92
CA GLY A 135 -2.34 14.98 -3.80
C GLY A 135 -3.41 16.03 -4.15
N MET A 136 -3.12 16.95 -5.09
CA MET A 136 -4.07 17.95 -5.57
C MET A 136 -5.08 17.38 -6.58
N ASN A 137 -4.79 16.25 -7.22
CA ASN A 137 -5.57 15.66 -8.30
C ASN A 137 -6.09 14.24 -7.94
N LYS A 138 -6.44 14.03 -6.67
CA LYS A 138 -6.84 12.70 -6.12
C LYS A 138 -8.12 12.14 -6.72
N GLU A 139 -8.96 12.97 -7.31
CA GLU A 139 -10.12 12.55 -8.09
C GLU A 139 -9.75 11.85 -9.40
N LEU A 140 -8.55 12.11 -9.94
CA LEU A 140 -8.02 11.47 -11.15
C LEU A 140 -7.07 10.31 -10.85
N PHE A 141 -6.34 10.38 -9.73
CA PHE A 141 -5.30 9.40 -9.39
C PHE A 141 -5.65 8.54 -8.17
N ASP A 142 -5.55 7.22 -8.34
CA ASP A 142 -5.20 6.31 -7.25
C ASP A 142 -3.67 6.14 -7.24
N CYS A 143 -3.07 6.13 -6.06
CA CYS A 143 -1.64 6.12 -5.84
C CYS A 143 -1.32 5.12 -4.73
N ILE A 144 -0.47 4.14 -5.01
CA ILE A 144 -0.09 3.09 -4.06
C ILE A 144 1.43 2.96 -3.98
N ILE A 145 1.91 2.42 -2.85
CA ILE A 145 3.29 1.95 -2.70
C ILE A 145 3.29 0.43 -2.68
N ILE A 146 4.20 -0.19 -3.42
CA ILE A 146 4.51 -1.62 -3.33
C ILE A 146 6.02 -1.78 -3.13
N SER A 147 6.45 -2.07 -1.89
CA SER A 147 7.85 -1.95 -1.50
C SER A 147 8.37 -3.09 -0.62
N ASP A 148 9.62 -3.48 -0.86
CA ASP A 148 10.39 -4.42 -0.04
C ASP A 148 10.95 -3.81 1.26
N SER A 149 10.71 -2.52 1.54
CA SER A 149 10.99 -1.89 2.83
C SER A 149 10.04 -2.44 3.92
N ASN A 150 9.69 -1.64 4.94
CA ASN A 150 8.73 -2.05 5.96
C ASN A 150 7.82 -0.91 6.44
N THR A 151 6.71 -1.28 7.08
CA THR A 151 5.65 -0.36 7.48
C THR A 151 6.14 0.77 8.40
N VAL A 152 7.07 0.48 9.31
CA VAL A 152 7.60 1.46 10.27
C VAL A 152 8.45 2.51 9.56
N PHE A 153 9.34 2.09 8.66
CA PHE A 153 10.21 3.02 7.94
C PHE A 153 9.42 3.92 7.00
N ILE A 154 8.51 3.35 6.22
CA ILE A 154 7.68 4.11 5.29
C ILE A 154 6.82 5.13 6.04
N ASP A 155 6.15 4.74 7.14
CA ASP A 155 5.35 5.66 7.98
C ASP A 155 6.16 6.87 8.47
N TRP A 156 7.35 6.61 9.03
CA TRP A 156 8.19 7.69 9.55
C TRP A 156 8.62 8.67 8.47
N ILE A 157 9.04 8.17 7.31
CA ILE A 157 9.56 8.99 6.22
C ILE A 157 8.44 9.79 5.56
N LEU A 158 7.30 9.15 5.26
CA LEU A 158 6.14 9.84 4.72
C LEU A 158 5.59 10.90 5.69
N GLY A 159 5.75 10.67 6.99
CA GLY A 159 5.37 11.61 8.05
C GLY A 159 6.12 12.93 7.99
N VAL A 160 7.41 12.92 7.64
CA VAL A 160 8.23 14.15 7.50
C VAL A 160 7.69 15.05 6.40
N GLY A 161 7.27 14.45 5.28
CA GLY A 161 6.72 15.16 4.13
C GLY A 161 5.21 15.41 4.17
N ASN A 162 4.51 14.91 5.20
CA ASN A 162 3.04 14.90 5.27
C ASN A 162 2.36 14.24 4.04
N PHE A 163 2.97 13.21 3.48
CA PHE A 163 2.51 12.55 2.24
C PHE A 163 1.63 11.32 2.48
N HIS A 164 1.33 10.96 3.72
CA HIS A 164 0.45 9.83 4.04
C HIS A 164 -0.89 9.84 3.30
N ARG A 165 -1.47 11.03 3.10
CA ARG A 165 -2.77 11.19 2.43
C ARG A 165 -2.70 11.10 0.90
N VAL A 166 -1.50 11.11 0.32
CA VAL A 166 -1.30 10.99 -1.13
C VAL A 166 -1.50 9.55 -1.56
N PHE A 167 -1.02 8.61 -0.75
CA PHE A 167 -1.08 7.17 -1.02
C PHE A 167 -2.36 6.58 -0.45
N ASP A 168 -3.15 5.90 -1.29
CA ASP A 168 -4.39 5.24 -0.90
C ASP A 168 -4.11 3.93 -0.13
N GLU A 169 -3.05 3.23 -0.50
CA GLU A 169 -2.64 1.98 0.15
C GLU A 169 -1.12 1.80 0.06
N VAL A 170 -0.52 1.22 1.11
CA VAL A 170 0.92 0.90 1.19
C VAL A 170 1.05 -0.60 1.44
N PHE A 171 1.62 -1.30 0.47
CA PHE A 171 1.88 -2.73 0.51
C PHE A 171 3.38 -2.97 0.75
N THR A 172 3.72 -3.39 1.96
CA THR A 172 5.12 -3.58 2.36
C THR A 172 5.23 -4.55 3.53
N ASN A 173 6.44 -5.01 3.85
CA ASN A 173 6.68 -5.95 4.92
C ASN A 173 6.20 -5.39 6.28
N PRO A 174 5.28 -6.07 6.99
CA PRO A 174 4.85 -5.63 8.31
C PRO A 174 6.01 -5.58 9.29
N ALA A 175 6.16 -4.45 9.97
CA ALA A 175 7.12 -4.28 11.04
C ALA A 175 6.49 -3.67 12.29
N THR A 176 7.02 -4.06 13.45
CA THR A 176 6.56 -3.59 14.76
C THR A 176 7.68 -3.71 15.78
N PHE A 177 7.68 -2.83 16.77
CA PHE A 177 8.50 -2.99 17.96
C PHE A 177 7.90 -4.05 18.87
N SER A 178 8.73 -4.97 19.36
CA SER A 178 8.36 -5.92 20.40
C SER A 178 8.22 -5.23 21.76
N ASP A 179 7.60 -5.91 22.72
CA ASP A 179 7.55 -5.45 24.12
C ASP A 179 8.94 -5.23 24.74
N THR A 180 9.96 -5.90 24.19
CA THR A 180 11.37 -5.74 24.58
C THR A 180 12.10 -4.61 23.85
N GLY A 181 11.41 -3.88 22.97
CA GLY A 181 11.93 -2.72 22.24
C GLY A 181 12.75 -3.06 20.98
N TYR A 182 12.64 -4.28 20.46
CA TYR A 182 13.32 -4.70 19.23
C TYR A 182 12.40 -4.50 18.03
N LEU A 183 12.93 -3.93 16.95
CA LEU A 183 12.19 -3.88 15.68
C LEU A 183 12.15 -5.28 15.07
N THR A 184 10.96 -5.76 14.74
CA THR A 184 10.72 -7.03 14.07
C THR A 184 10.08 -6.77 12.72
N VAL A 185 10.39 -7.60 11.73
CA VAL A 185 9.84 -7.52 10.37
C VAL A 185 9.41 -8.90 9.90
N GLN A 186 8.31 -8.96 9.15
CA GLN A 186 7.74 -10.18 8.61
C GLN A 186 7.56 -10.06 7.09
N ASN A 187 7.50 -11.19 6.41
CA ASN A 187 7.15 -11.22 4.98
C ASN A 187 5.74 -10.66 4.79
N PHE A 188 5.52 -9.87 3.74
CA PHE A 188 4.20 -9.30 3.44
C PHE A 188 3.15 -10.38 3.16
N HIS A 189 3.51 -11.37 2.34
CA HIS A 189 2.62 -12.49 2.03
C HIS A 189 3.39 -13.75 1.61
N ASP A 190 2.67 -14.87 1.58
CA ASP A 190 3.16 -16.07 0.92
C ASP A 190 2.77 -16.09 -0.56
N HIS A 191 3.70 -16.50 -1.42
CA HIS A 191 3.46 -16.66 -2.86
C HIS A 191 4.32 -17.76 -3.49
N SER A 192 3.88 -18.22 -4.66
CA SER A 192 4.55 -19.25 -5.46
C SER A 192 5.40 -18.69 -6.62
N CYS A 193 5.46 -17.37 -6.80
CA CYS A 193 6.32 -16.75 -7.81
C CYS A 193 7.80 -17.16 -7.61
N VAL A 194 8.42 -17.67 -8.68
CA VAL A 194 9.81 -18.16 -8.67
C VAL A 194 10.83 -17.06 -8.98
N GLU A 195 10.39 -15.93 -9.53
CA GLU A 195 11.24 -14.80 -9.91
C GLU A 195 11.42 -13.79 -8.76
N CYS A 196 10.47 -13.74 -7.83
CA CYS A 196 10.44 -12.78 -6.72
C CYS A 196 11.14 -13.33 -5.46
N PRO A 197 11.68 -12.44 -4.60
CA PRO A 197 12.13 -12.82 -3.26
C PRO A 197 10.95 -13.37 -2.44
N LYS A 198 11.22 -14.07 -1.34
CA LYS A 198 10.18 -14.81 -0.60
C LYS A 198 9.17 -13.93 0.13
N ASN A 199 9.50 -12.66 0.36
CA ASN A 199 8.74 -11.78 1.21
C ASN A 199 7.58 -11.10 0.50
N LEU A 200 7.76 -10.76 -0.78
CA LEU A 200 6.83 -9.93 -1.54
C LEU A 200 6.93 -10.24 -3.04
N CYS A 201 5.77 -10.36 -3.67
CA CYS A 201 5.63 -10.45 -5.11
C CYS A 201 4.82 -9.24 -5.56
N LYS A 202 5.52 -8.20 -6.01
CA LYS A 202 4.90 -6.91 -6.35
C LYS A 202 3.84 -7.03 -7.45
N ARG A 203 4.06 -7.94 -8.41
CA ARG A 203 3.07 -8.27 -9.45
C ARG A 203 1.75 -8.74 -8.86
N LYS A 204 1.81 -9.73 -7.96
CA LYS A 204 0.61 -10.32 -7.36
C LYS A 204 -0.17 -9.26 -6.57
N VAL A 205 0.53 -8.40 -5.83
CA VAL A 205 -0.10 -7.26 -5.13
C VAL A 205 -0.78 -6.31 -6.10
N LEU A 206 -0.11 -5.94 -7.19
CA LEU A 206 -0.68 -5.05 -8.20
C LEU A 206 -1.93 -5.67 -8.87
N GLU A 207 -1.88 -6.96 -9.23
CA GLU A 207 -3.02 -7.72 -9.77
C GLU A 207 -4.20 -7.72 -8.81
N GLU A 208 -3.97 -8.11 -7.55
CA GLU A 208 -5.03 -8.17 -6.52
C GLU A 208 -5.63 -6.79 -6.21
N PHE A 209 -4.81 -5.72 -6.20
CA PHE A 209 -5.30 -4.36 -6.02
C PHE A 209 -6.19 -3.93 -7.19
N VAL A 210 -5.76 -4.15 -8.44
CA VAL A 210 -6.56 -3.79 -9.62
C VAL A 210 -7.89 -4.55 -9.63
N ASP A 211 -7.88 -5.84 -9.32
CA ASP A 211 -9.10 -6.65 -9.26
C ASP A 211 -10.05 -6.20 -8.14
N LYS A 212 -9.51 -5.87 -6.95
CA LYS A 212 -10.26 -5.30 -5.82
C LYS A 212 -10.94 -3.98 -6.20
N GLN A 213 -10.22 -3.10 -6.88
CA GLN A 213 -10.73 -1.79 -7.30
C GLN A 213 -11.80 -1.93 -8.40
N LEU A 214 -11.62 -2.86 -9.33
CA LEU A 214 -12.62 -3.20 -10.34
C LEU A 214 -13.94 -3.69 -9.71
N GLN A 215 -13.85 -4.55 -8.69
CA GLN A 215 -15.04 -5.02 -7.94
C GLN A 215 -15.76 -3.88 -7.21
N GLN A 216 -15.05 -2.79 -6.89
CA GLN A 216 -15.62 -1.58 -6.29
C GLN A 216 -16.13 -0.56 -7.33
N GLY A 217 -16.06 -0.90 -8.63
CA GLY A 217 -16.53 -0.03 -9.71
C GLY A 217 -15.50 0.99 -10.20
N VAL A 218 -14.22 0.86 -9.82
CA VAL A 218 -13.13 1.70 -10.32
C VAL A 218 -12.44 1.00 -11.49
N ASN A 219 -12.35 1.68 -12.63
CA ASN A 219 -11.62 1.21 -13.80
C ASN A 219 -10.41 2.11 -14.05
N TYR A 220 -9.24 1.51 -14.29
CA TYR A 220 -8.04 2.25 -14.62
C TYR A 220 -7.89 2.41 -16.13
N THR A 221 -7.82 3.66 -16.57
CA THR A 221 -7.55 4.02 -17.98
C THR A 221 -6.12 3.61 -18.37
N GLN A 222 -5.20 3.78 -17.42
CA GLN A 222 -3.79 3.47 -17.58
C GLN A 222 -3.17 3.24 -16.19
N ILE A 223 -2.28 2.25 -16.10
CA ILE A 223 -1.43 1.98 -14.95
C ILE A 223 -0.03 2.51 -15.27
N VAL A 224 0.55 3.28 -14.36
CA VAL A 224 1.93 3.75 -14.41
C VAL A 224 2.67 3.08 -13.25
N TYR A 225 3.64 2.24 -13.57
CA TYR A 225 4.52 1.62 -12.56
C TYR A 225 5.86 2.36 -12.53
N ILE A 226 6.26 2.85 -11.37
CA ILE A 226 7.48 3.63 -11.16
C ILE A 226 8.39 2.85 -10.21
N GLY A 227 9.59 2.49 -10.65
CA GLY A 227 10.55 1.74 -9.83
C GLY A 227 11.98 1.78 -10.38
N ASP A 228 12.92 1.19 -9.67
CA ASP A 228 14.35 1.20 -10.01
C ASP A 228 14.95 -0.21 -10.07
N GLY A 229 14.44 -1.15 -9.27
CA GLY A 229 15.12 -2.37 -8.90
C GLY A 229 14.76 -3.60 -9.73
N GLY A 230 15.50 -4.69 -9.55
CA GLY A 230 15.19 -5.97 -10.21
C GLY A 230 13.89 -6.62 -9.73
N ASN A 231 13.51 -6.35 -8.48
CA ASN A 231 12.24 -6.72 -7.85
C ASN A 231 11.01 -6.08 -8.55
N ASP A 232 11.21 -5.01 -9.32
CA ASP A 232 10.17 -4.32 -10.08
C ASP A 232 9.92 -4.90 -11.48
N LEU A 233 10.75 -5.83 -11.95
CA LEU A 233 10.55 -6.41 -13.28
C LEU A 233 9.26 -7.25 -13.35
N CYS A 234 8.94 -7.97 -12.27
CA CYS A 234 7.77 -8.84 -12.23
C CYS A 234 6.44 -8.08 -12.45
N PRO A 235 6.14 -6.96 -11.75
CA PRO A 235 4.94 -6.19 -12.01
C PRO A 235 4.94 -5.51 -13.38
N VAL A 236 6.10 -5.13 -13.94
CA VAL A 236 6.16 -4.60 -15.32
C VAL A 236 5.65 -5.62 -16.35
N LYS A 237 5.88 -6.93 -16.13
CA LYS A 237 5.35 -8.01 -17.00
C LYS A 237 3.82 -8.17 -16.95
N PHE A 238 3.14 -7.52 -16.00
CA PHE A 238 1.67 -7.49 -15.93
C PHE A 238 1.07 -6.32 -16.72
N LEU A 239 1.86 -5.28 -16.98
CA LEU A 239 1.40 -4.08 -17.66
C LEU A 239 1.04 -4.37 -19.13
N LYS A 240 -0.03 -3.74 -19.60
CA LYS A 240 -0.58 -3.92 -20.95
C LYS A 240 -0.07 -2.84 -21.89
N LYS A 241 -0.41 -2.95 -23.18
CA LYS A 241 -0.03 -2.01 -24.23
C LYS A 241 -0.27 -0.52 -23.92
N ASN A 242 -1.36 -0.21 -23.21
CA ASN A 242 -1.70 1.17 -22.87
C ASN A 242 -1.06 1.65 -21.55
N ASP A 243 -0.42 0.75 -20.80
CA ASP A 243 0.24 1.05 -19.54
C ASP A 243 1.68 1.54 -19.75
N ILE A 244 2.26 2.11 -18.68
CA ILE A 244 3.61 2.66 -18.70
C ILE A 244 4.45 2.04 -17.60
N ALA A 245 5.63 1.54 -17.96
CA ALA A 245 6.71 1.31 -17.04
C ALA A 245 7.64 2.53 -17.03
N MET A 246 7.92 3.07 -15.85
CA MET A 246 8.88 4.15 -15.65
C MET A 246 10.07 3.64 -14.83
N PRO A 247 11.08 3.03 -15.48
CA PRO A 247 12.30 2.61 -14.80
C PRO A 247 13.22 3.80 -14.51
N ARG A 248 13.83 3.81 -13.32
CA ARG A 248 14.82 4.83 -12.96
C ARG A 248 16.10 4.66 -13.76
N GLN A 249 16.59 5.76 -14.33
CA GLN A 249 17.80 5.80 -15.13
C GLN A 249 19.02 5.32 -14.34
N GLY A 250 19.81 4.42 -14.92
CA GLY A 250 21.03 3.86 -14.37
C GLY A 250 20.84 2.65 -13.46
N TYR A 251 19.61 2.35 -13.04
CA TYR A 251 19.28 1.27 -12.13
C TYR A 251 18.97 -0.05 -12.84
N THR A 252 18.73 -1.10 -12.07
CA THR A 252 18.65 -2.48 -12.59
C THR A 252 17.42 -2.70 -13.47
N LEU A 253 16.27 -2.09 -13.14
CA LEU A 253 15.04 -2.25 -13.92
C LEU A 253 15.21 -1.79 -15.38
N GLU A 254 15.82 -0.62 -15.60
CA GLU A 254 16.10 -0.09 -16.94
C GLU A 254 16.91 -1.08 -17.77
N LYS A 255 17.96 -1.65 -17.17
CA LYS A 255 18.86 -2.62 -17.82
C LYS A 255 18.12 -3.90 -18.20
N LEU A 256 17.30 -4.43 -17.28
CA LEU A 256 16.54 -5.66 -17.50
C LEU A 256 15.48 -5.48 -18.61
N ILE A 257 14.76 -4.36 -18.62
CA ILE A 257 13.78 -4.04 -19.67
C ILE A 257 14.46 -3.91 -21.04
N SER A 258 15.62 -3.26 -21.07
CA SER A 258 16.41 -3.10 -22.30
C SER A 258 16.89 -4.44 -22.85
N GLN A 259 17.28 -5.38 -22.00
CA GLN A 259 17.69 -6.74 -22.39
C GLN A 259 16.51 -7.55 -22.95
N MET A 260 15.34 -7.51 -22.31
CA MET A 260 14.14 -8.21 -22.79
C MET A 260 13.72 -7.77 -24.21
N SER A 261 13.91 -6.48 -24.52
CA SER A 261 13.63 -5.93 -25.84
C SER A 261 14.56 -6.50 -26.93
N GLN A 262 15.76 -6.94 -26.57
CA GLN A 262 16.73 -7.56 -27.49
C GLN A 262 16.44 -9.05 -27.70
N ASP A 263 15.95 -9.75 -26.67
CA ASP A 263 15.74 -11.20 -26.65
C ASP A 263 14.42 -11.67 -27.30
N LEU A 264 13.74 -10.81 -28.08
CA LEU A 264 12.43 -11.08 -28.69
C LEU A 264 11.33 -11.50 -27.68
N SER A 265 11.50 -11.18 -26.40
CA SER A 265 10.47 -11.30 -25.36
C SER A 265 10.04 -9.90 -24.90
N PRO A 266 9.37 -9.12 -25.78
CA PRO A 266 9.06 -7.73 -25.49
C PRO A 266 8.04 -7.63 -24.36
N ILE A 267 8.25 -6.65 -23.50
CA ILE A 267 7.19 -6.14 -22.63
C ILE A 267 6.13 -5.45 -23.49
N GLU A 268 4.85 -5.59 -23.11
CA GLU A 268 3.75 -5.04 -23.90
C GLU A 268 3.59 -3.52 -23.69
N CYS A 269 3.89 -3.03 -22.49
CA CYS A 269 3.72 -1.64 -22.10
C CYS A 269 4.75 -0.70 -22.73
N SER A 270 4.43 0.59 -22.75
CA SER A 270 5.43 1.61 -23.12
C SER A 270 6.42 1.84 -21.98
N VAL A 271 7.64 2.27 -22.31
CA VAL A 271 8.70 2.54 -21.34
C VAL A 271 9.10 4.00 -21.39
N LEU A 272 9.08 4.67 -20.25
CA LEU A 272 9.55 6.05 -20.10
C LEU A 272 10.59 6.10 -18.97
N VAL A 273 11.87 6.09 -19.33
CA VAL A 273 12.97 6.20 -18.36
C VAL A 273 12.91 7.56 -17.66
N TRP A 274 13.11 7.58 -16.35
CA TRP A 274 13.11 8.81 -15.56
C TRP A 274 14.38 8.97 -14.72
N SER A 275 14.83 10.21 -14.54
CA SER A 275 15.98 10.54 -13.68
C SER A 275 15.60 11.32 -12.41
N SER A 276 14.45 12.01 -12.44
CA SER A 276 13.91 12.80 -11.34
C SER A 276 12.37 12.77 -11.32
N GLY A 277 11.77 13.11 -10.18
CA GLY A 277 10.32 13.24 -10.04
C GLY A 277 9.71 14.33 -10.95
N ILE A 278 10.52 15.27 -11.45
CA ILE A 278 10.09 16.33 -12.38
C ILE A 278 9.66 15.74 -13.73
N GLU A 279 10.37 14.71 -14.20
CA GLU A 279 10.06 14.06 -15.48
C GLU A 279 8.75 13.26 -15.39
N ILE A 280 8.54 12.56 -14.27
CA ILE A 280 7.28 11.87 -13.98
C ILE A 280 6.15 12.90 -13.88
N LEU A 281 6.35 14.00 -13.14
CA LEU A 281 5.36 15.08 -13.01
C LEU A 281 4.99 15.66 -14.38
N SER A 282 5.97 15.89 -15.25
CA SER A 282 5.74 16.40 -16.60
C SER A 282 4.89 15.44 -17.43
N TYR A 283 5.14 14.13 -17.31
CA TYR A 283 4.32 13.11 -17.94
C TYR A 283 2.87 13.12 -17.41
N LEU A 284 2.68 13.19 -16.08
CA LEU A 284 1.34 13.19 -15.49
C LEU A 284 0.51 14.42 -15.90
N LYS A 285 1.13 15.60 -16.04
CA LYS A 285 0.45 16.79 -16.56
C LYS A 285 -0.07 16.60 -17.99
N ILE A 286 0.77 16.04 -18.86
CA ILE A 286 0.36 15.69 -20.23
C ILE A 286 -0.77 14.66 -20.21
N LEU A 287 -0.69 13.67 -19.32
CA LEU A 287 -1.67 12.59 -19.21
C LEU A 287 -3.07 13.11 -18.86
N ILE A 288 -3.17 14.08 -17.94
CA ILE A 288 -4.45 14.68 -17.54
C ILE A 288 -4.87 15.90 -18.38
N LYS A 289 -4.10 16.23 -19.44
CA LYS A 289 -4.32 17.36 -20.36
C LYS A 289 -4.29 18.73 -19.67
N GLU A 290 -3.32 18.94 -18.78
CA GLU A 290 -2.85 20.29 -18.43
C GLU A 290 -1.88 20.84 -19.49
#